data_AF-A0A3B8VVJ3-F1
#
_entry.id   AF-A0A3B8VVJ3-F1
#
_cell.length_a   1.000
_cell.length_b   1.000
_cell.length_c   1.000
_cell.angle_alpha   90.00
_cell.angle_beta   90.00
_cell.angle_gamma   90.00
#
_symmetry.space_group_name_H-M   'P 1'
#
loop_
_entity.id
_entity.type
_entity.pdbx_description
1 polymer ?
#
loop_
_entity_poly.entity_id
_entity_poly.type
_entity_poly.pdbx_seq_one_letter_code
_entity_poly.pdbx_strand_id
1 'polypeptide(L)'
;MIHGFATVIKGSANPGDTLKLECSGIEPIKCRVKNDGSWAMPDVRLPTGSQELTVVDENNPELSATIRILVSEVTPIYVTSPLTGETLEAKHIEVTGKAARGRLVCLRLGRKTMTERANNHGSFRFSDVELPEWGDQRLMFYYAEAPAQGNTDITVRWPGLDLPSIVDPVTRSHLEPGADIVRCINCYTYCYRATWVQVGRCPRCDVSNKYWNRASTDFHTPRINLTN
;
A
#
# COMPACT_ATOMS: atom_id res chain seq x y z
N MET A 1 9.09 -18.44 2.15
CA MET A 1 10.17 -17.44 2.21
C MET A 1 11.03 -17.62 0.97
N ILE A 2 10.97 -16.69 0.01
CA ILE A 2 11.88 -16.68 -1.14
C ILE A 2 13.03 -15.74 -0.77
N HIS A 3 14.16 -16.31 -0.38
CA HIS A 3 15.40 -15.57 -0.16
C HIS A 3 16.17 -15.54 -1.49
N GLY A 4 16.08 -14.45 -2.23
CA GLY A 4 16.93 -14.20 -3.40
C GLY A 4 16.21 -13.45 -4.51
N PHE A 5 16.81 -12.36 -4.98
CA PHE A 5 16.43 -11.66 -6.19
C PHE A 5 17.13 -12.34 -7.38
N ALA A 6 16.36 -12.81 -8.37
CA ALA A 6 16.93 -13.39 -9.59
C ALA A 6 17.32 -12.26 -10.55
N THR A 7 18.56 -12.29 -11.05
CA THR A 7 19.02 -11.41 -12.13
C THR A 7 19.52 -12.24 -13.30
N VAL A 8 19.29 -11.75 -14.53
CA VAL A 8 19.79 -12.37 -15.75
C VAL A 8 21.10 -11.68 -16.14
N ILE A 9 22.21 -12.41 -16.04
CA ILE A 9 23.53 -11.95 -16.49
C ILE A 9 23.76 -12.52 -17.89
N LYS A 10 24.06 -11.64 -18.86
CA LYS A 10 24.23 -12.01 -20.27
C LYS A 10 25.39 -11.25 -20.89
N GLY A 11 25.94 -11.81 -21.96
CA GLY A 11 27.02 -11.20 -22.71
C GLY A 11 27.40 -11.98 -23.96
N SER A 12 28.60 -11.73 -24.46
CA SER A 12 29.23 -12.43 -25.58
C SER A 12 30.59 -12.99 -25.19
N ALA A 13 30.97 -14.13 -25.76
CA ALA A 13 32.28 -14.79 -25.62
C ALA A 13 32.51 -15.73 -26.81
N ASN A 14 33.60 -16.50 -26.86
CA ASN A 14 33.83 -17.37 -28.02
C ASN A 14 32.83 -18.54 -28.03
N PRO A 15 32.24 -18.89 -29.19
CA PRO A 15 31.31 -20.00 -29.28
C PRO A 15 31.86 -21.32 -28.75
N GLY A 16 31.09 -21.98 -27.89
CA GLY A 16 31.44 -23.30 -27.32
C GLY A 16 32.24 -23.25 -26.02
N ASP A 17 32.76 -22.09 -25.63
CA ASP A 17 33.48 -21.89 -24.36
C ASP A 17 32.56 -22.08 -23.15
N THR A 18 33.18 -22.40 -22.01
CA THR A 18 32.51 -22.55 -20.72
C THR A 18 32.86 -21.37 -19.83
N LEU A 19 31.86 -20.60 -19.44
CA LEU A 19 32.04 -19.46 -18.55
C LEU A 19 31.70 -19.86 -17.12
N LYS A 20 32.45 -19.33 -16.17
CA LYS A 20 32.26 -19.49 -14.73
C LYS A 20 32.02 -18.13 -14.07
N LEU A 21 30.86 -17.97 -13.43
CA LEU A 21 30.54 -16.83 -12.59
C LEU A 21 31.02 -17.08 -11.17
N GLU A 22 31.86 -16.19 -10.67
CA GLU A 22 32.35 -16.14 -9.30
C GLU A 22 31.72 -14.94 -8.59
N CYS A 23 31.17 -15.17 -7.40
CA CYS A 23 30.65 -14.13 -6.52
C CYS A 23 30.78 -14.61 -5.08
N SER A 24 31.18 -13.70 -4.20
CA SER A 24 31.33 -14.03 -2.78
C SER A 24 30.00 -14.51 -2.18
N GLY A 25 30.02 -15.62 -1.46
CA GLY A 25 28.86 -16.15 -0.75
C GLY A 25 27.88 -16.98 -1.58
N ILE A 26 28.19 -17.28 -2.85
CA ILE A 26 27.45 -18.26 -3.67
C ILE A 26 28.40 -19.26 -4.32
N GLU A 27 27.89 -20.46 -4.61
CA GLU A 27 28.66 -21.44 -5.37
C GLU A 27 28.89 -20.95 -6.82
N PRO A 28 30.05 -21.24 -7.44
CA PRO A 28 30.32 -20.85 -8.81
C PRO A 28 29.29 -21.43 -9.77
N ILE A 29 28.73 -20.57 -10.64
CA ILE A 29 27.72 -20.97 -11.63
C ILE A 29 28.38 -21.05 -13.00
N LYS A 30 28.08 -22.09 -13.77
CA LYS A 30 28.64 -22.28 -15.11
C LYS A 30 27.57 -22.13 -16.18
N CYS A 31 27.95 -21.59 -17.33
CA CYS A 31 27.13 -21.61 -18.54
C CYS A 31 27.98 -21.84 -19.78
N ARG A 32 27.39 -22.41 -20.83
CA ARG A 32 28.05 -22.60 -22.12
C ARG A 32 27.70 -21.47 -23.08
N VAL A 33 28.68 -20.98 -23.82
CA VAL A 33 28.48 -20.01 -24.90
C VAL A 33 27.84 -20.71 -26.09
N LYS A 34 26.76 -20.13 -26.62
CA LYS A 34 26.05 -20.65 -27.79
C LYS A 34 26.87 -20.48 -29.07
N ASN A 35 26.44 -21.13 -30.14
CA ASN A 35 27.09 -21.06 -31.45
C ASN A 35 27.12 -19.66 -32.06
N ASP A 36 26.18 -18.79 -31.66
CA ASP A 36 26.12 -17.39 -32.08
C ASP A 36 26.99 -16.45 -31.22
N GLY A 37 27.77 -17.00 -30.29
CA GLY A 37 28.63 -16.26 -29.35
C GLY A 37 27.89 -15.66 -28.16
N SER A 38 26.56 -15.79 -28.08
CA SER A 38 25.76 -15.28 -26.96
C SER A 38 25.74 -16.26 -25.78
N TRP A 39 25.64 -15.71 -24.58
CA TRP A 39 25.45 -16.50 -23.35
C TRP A 39 24.53 -15.79 -22.37
N ALA A 40 23.90 -16.58 -21.51
CA ALA A 40 23.15 -16.10 -20.36
C ALA A 40 23.38 -17.07 -19.20
N MET A 41 23.73 -16.54 -18.04
CA MET A 41 23.79 -17.32 -16.81
C MET A 41 22.36 -17.73 -16.40
N PRO A 42 22.19 -18.94 -15.83
CA PRO A 42 20.97 -19.29 -15.11
C PRO A 42 20.63 -18.25 -14.03
N ASP A 43 19.37 -18.23 -13.57
CA ASP A 43 18.91 -17.30 -12.53
C ASP A 43 19.85 -17.31 -11.31
N VAL A 44 20.54 -16.18 -11.10
CA VAL A 44 21.50 -16.03 -10.00
C VAL A 44 20.80 -15.40 -8.81
N ARG A 45 20.81 -16.09 -7.67
CA ARG A 45 20.36 -15.54 -6.39
C ARG A 45 21.53 -14.92 -5.67
N LEU A 46 21.44 -13.62 -5.42
CA LEU A 46 22.54 -12.87 -4.81
C LEU A 46 22.23 -12.45 -3.38
N PRO A 47 23.23 -12.47 -2.48
CA PRO A 47 23.07 -11.96 -1.14
C PRO A 47 22.92 -10.43 -1.17
N THR A 48 22.31 -9.90 -0.13
CA THR A 48 22.10 -8.46 0.03
C THR A 48 23.44 -7.75 0.29
N GLY A 49 23.54 -6.48 -0.10
CA GLY A 49 24.76 -5.69 -0.03
C GLY A 49 25.48 -5.55 -1.38
N SER A 50 26.69 -4.99 -1.32
CA SER A 50 27.56 -4.82 -2.48
C SER A 50 28.11 -6.17 -2.91
N GLN A 51 27.84 -6.58 -4.14
CA GLN A 51 28.33 -7.82 -4.73
C GLN A 51 29.29 -7.50 -5.87
N GLU A 52 30.40 -8.22 -5.91
CA GLU A 52 31.35 -8.21 -7.02
C GLU A 52 31.22 -9.54 -7.75
N LEU A 53 30.75 -9.47 -8.99
CA LEU A 53 30.50 -10.60 -9.88
C LEU A 53 31.63 -10.63 -10.91
N THR A 54 32.37 -11.73 -10.96
CA THR A 54 33.42 -11.94 -11.95
C THR A 54 33.05 -13.11 -12.84
N VAL A 55 32.92 -12.89 -14.14
CA VAL A 55 32.76 -13.95 -15.13
C VAL A 55 34.13 -14.24 -15.72
N VAL A 56 34.58 -15.49 -15.61
CA VAL A 56 35.84 -15.98 -16.16
C VAL A 56 35.53 -17.00 -17.24
N ASP A 57 36.21 -16.90 -18.38
CA ASP A 57 36.22 -17.96 -19.38
C ASP A 57 37.15 -19.10 -18.90
N GLU A 58 36.61 -20.28 -18.62
CA GLU A 58 37.41 -21.43 -18.18
C GLU A 58 38.31 -21.97 -19.28
N ASN A 59 37.96 -21.75 -20.54
CA ASN A 59 38.76 -22.14 -21.70
C ASN A 59 39.91 -21.15 -21.93
N ASN A 60 39.71 -19.87 -21.59
CA ASN A 60 40.70 -18.81 -21.70
C ASN A 60 40.73 -17.95 -20.42
N PRO A 61 41.40 -18.39 -19.34
CA PRO A 61 41.32 -17.73 -18.02
C PRO A 61 41.76 -16.27 -17.97
N GLU A 62 42.52 -15.79 -18.97
CA GLU A 62 42.89 -14.38 -19.10
C GLU A 62 41.71 -13.49 -19.54
N LEU A 63 40.66 -14.07 -20.11
CA LEU A 63 39.43 -13.39 -20.49
C LEU A 63 38.46 -13.42 -19.30
N SER A 64 38.34 -12.28 -18.63
CA SER A 64 37.37 -12.10 -17.54
C SER A 64 36.71 -10.72 -17.58
N ALA A 65 35.53 -10.63 -17.00
CA ALA A 65 34.78 -9.40 -16.83
C ALA A 65 34.23 -9.32 -15.42
N THR A 66 34.46 -8.19 -14.75
CA THR A 66 33.96 -7.94 -13.39
C THR A 66 32.92 -6.83 -13.41
N ILE A 67 31.80 -7.06 -12.72
CA ILE A 67 30.75 -6.06 -12.50
C ILE A 67 30.44 -5.95 -11.00
N ARG A 68 30.26 -4.72 -10.54
CA ARG A 68 29.80 -4.43 -9.18
C ARG A 68 28.32 -4.07 -9.21
N ILE A 69 27.55 -4.73 -8.35
CA ILE A 69 26.12 -4.47 -8.20
C ILE A 69 25.77 -4.30 -6.73
N LEU A 70 24.73 -3.53 -6.45
CA LEU A 70 24.19 -3.38 -5.10
C LEU A 70 22.85 -4.11 -5.01
N VAL A 71 22.80 -5.20 -4.25
CA VAL A 71 21.57 -5.95 -4.00
C VAL A 71 20.94 -5.39 -2.73
N SER A 72 19.93 -4.53 -2.88
CA SER A 72 19.23 -3.97 -1.72
C SER A 72 18.10 -4.88 -1.27
N GLU A 73 18.10 -5.29 -0.01
CA GLU A 73 16.87 -5.80 0.63
C GLU A 73 15.95 -4.60 0.85
N VAL A 74 14.90 -4.52 0.05
CA VAL A 74 13.89 -3.50 0.23
C VAL A 74 12.94 -4.00 1.31
N THR A 75 13.00 -3.40 2.50
CA THR A 75 11.99 -3.65 3.54
C THR A 75 10.60 -3.46 2.92
N PRO A 76 9.69 -4.45 3.00
CA PRO A 76 8.35 -4.30 2.45
C PRO A 76 7.64 -3.10 3.07
N ILE A 77 6.80 -2.43 2.27
CA ILE A 77 5.90 -1.42 2.82
C ILE A 77 4.82 -2.15 3.63
N TYR A 78 4.60 -1.67 4.85
CA TYR A 78 3.56 -2.16 5.73
C TYR A 78 2.76 -0.99 6.27
N VAL A 79 1.45 -0.94 6.00
CA VAL A 79 0.57 0.10 6.54
C VAL A 79 0.11 -0.31 7.94
N THR A 80 0.31 0.58 8.92
CA THR A 80 -0.09 0.37 10.31
C THR A 80 -1.46 0.96 10.62
N SER A 81 -1.81 2.06 9.96
CA SER A 81 -3.13 2.69 10.05
C SER A 81 -3.37 3.49 8.77
N PRO A 82 -4.57 3.47 8.19
CA PRO A 82 -5.71 2.62 8.60
C PRO A 82 -5.48 1.13 8.26
N LEU A 83 -6.28 0.26 8.86
CA LEU A 83 -6.27 -1.17 8.55
C LEU A 83 -7.11 -1.45 7.29
N THR A 84 -6.77 -2.51 6.57
CA THR A 84 -7.58 -2.94 5.43
C THR A 84 -8.98 -3.37 5.88
N GLY A 85 -10.01 -2.93 5.18
CA GLY A 85 -11.42 -3.10 5.53
C GLY A 85 -11.96 -2.10 6.56
N GLU A 86 -11.12 -1.22 7.10
CA GLU A 86 -11.56 -0.23 8.09
C GLU A 86 -12.56 0.76 7.47
N THR A 87 -13.63 1.03 8.21
CA THR A 87 -14.57 2.10 7.86
C THR A 87 -14.13 3.38 8.55
N LEU A 88 -13.75 4.37 7.75
CA LEU A 88 -13.26 5.66 8.19
C LEU A 88 -14.40 6.67 8.15
N GLU A 89 -14.50 7.47 9.20
CA GLU A 89 -15.62 8.41 9.37
C GLU A 89 -15.31 9.80 8.82
N ALA A 90 -14.04 10.08 8.51
CA ALA A 90 -13.57 11.35 7.98
C ALA A 90 -13.22 11.24 6.49
N LYS A 91 -13.48 12.33 5.74
CA LYS A 91 -13.02 12.48 4.35
C LYS A 91 -11.50 12.56 4.25
N HIS A 92 -10.87 13.23 5.22
CA HIS A 92 -9.43 13.41 5.29
C HIS A 92 -8.87 12.50 6.38
N ILE A 93 -7.87 11.70 6.04
CA ILE A 93 -7.32 10.68 6.93
C ILE A 93 -5.81 10.82 7.05
N GLU A 94 -5.26 10.35 8.15
CA GLU A 94 -3.82 10.10 8.28
C GLU A 94 -3.54 8.65 7.89
N VAL A 95 -2.43 8.42 7.18
CA VAL A 95 -1.94 7.08 6.87
C VAL A 95 -0.51 6.92 7.37
N THR A 96 -0.28 5.97 8.26
CA THR A 96 1.04 5.66 8.84
C THR A 96 1.49 4.25 8.52
N GLY A 97 2.79 4.05 8.43
CA GLY A 97 3.33 2.70 8.24
C GLY A 97 4.84 2.60 8.37
N LYS A 98 5.34 1.41 8.00
CA LYS A 98 6.75 1.05 7.96
C LYS A 98 7.20 0.82 6.51
N ALA A 99 8.43 1.25 6.24
CA ALA A 99 9.10 1.13 4.96
C ALA A 99 10.62 1.12 5.17
N ALA A 100 11.37 0.87 4.10
CA ALA A 100 12.81 0.95 4.05
C ALA A 100 13.26 2.38 4.37
N ARG A 101 14.20 2.50 5.31
CA ARG A 101 14.69 3.79 5.85
C ARG A 101 15.16 4.70 4.72
N GLY A 102 14.78 5.97 4.78
CA GLY A 102 15.19 7.00 3.81
C GLY A 102 14.57 6.87 2.41
N ARG A 103 13.80 5.82 2.11
CA ARG A 103 13.18 5.62 0.79
C ARG A 103 11.92 6.47 0.63
N LEU A 104 11.66 6.85 -0.62
CA LEU A 104 10.45 7.59 -1.01
C LEU A 104 9.30 6.60 -1.25
N VAL A 105 8.26 6.72 -0.43
CA VAL A 105 7.01 5.97 -0.52
C VAL A 105 6.01 6.80 -1.31
N CYS A 106 5.36 6.20 -2.29
CA CYS A 106 4.27 6.79 -3.05
C CYS A 106 2.95 6.17 -2.59
N LEU A 107 1.93 6.99 -2.37
CA LEU A 107 0.54 6.58 -2.16
C LEU A 107 -0.28 7.01 -3.38
N ARG A 108 -0.82 6.05 -4.11
CA ARG A 108 -1.78 6.27 -5.20
C ARG A 108 -3.21 5.98 -4.74
N LEU A 109 -4.09 6.95 -4.96
CA LEU A 109 -5.52 6.87 -4.70
C LEU A 109 -6.27 7.41 -5.92
N GLY A 110 -6.91 6.51 -6.67
CA GLY A 110 -7.49 6.84 -7.98
C GLY A 110 -6.43 7.42 -8.93
N ARG A 111 -6.61 8.68 -9.34
CA ARG A 111 -5.67 9.43 -10.20
C ARG A 111 -4.64 10.26 -9.42
N LYS A 112 -4.81 10.43 -8.11
CA LYS A 112 -3.93 11.24 -7.26
C LYS A 112 -2.77 10.37 -6.78
N THR A 113 -1.55 10.93 -6.81
CA THR A 113 -0.37 10.30 -6.22
C THR A 113 0.26 11.30 -5.26
N MET A 114 0.56 10.84 -4.05
CA MET A 114 1.26 11.59 -3.02
C MET A 114 2.58 10.88 -2.71
N THR A 115 3.56 11.60 -2.19
CA THR A 115 4.87 11.05 -1.86
C THR A 115 5.29 11.44 -0.45
N GLU A 116 5.84 10.50 0.30
CA GLU A 116 6.38 10.70 1.65
C GLU A 116 7.71 9.98 1.80
N ARG A 117 8.66 10.55 2.55
CA ARG A 117 9.95 9.88 2.78
C ARG A 117 9.92 9.14 4.12
N ALA A 118 10.21 7.85 4.08
CA ALA A 118 10.39 7.07 5.30
C ALA A 118 11.58 7.62 6.09
N ASN A 119 11.38 7.89 7.37
CA ASN A 119 12.39 8.50 8.22
C ASN A 119 13.54 7.53 8.56
N ASN A 120 14.48 8.01 9.38
CA ASN A 120 15.63 7.21 9.84
C ASN A 120 15.27 6.03 10.74
N HIS A 121 13.98 5.82 11.07
CA HIS A 121 13.45 4.64 11.78
C HIS A 121 12.55 3.77 10.89
N GLY A 122 12.48 4.09 9.58
CA GLY A 122 11.64 3.40 8.61
C GLY A 122 10.15 3.68 8.79
N SER A 123 9.76 4.73 9.50
CA SER A 123 8.35 5.14 9.60
C SER A 123 8.02 6.17 8.52
N PHE A 124 6.84 6.09 7.93
CA PHE A 124 6.27 7.13 7.06
C PHE A 124 4.90 7.58 7.58
N ARG A 125 4.48 8.79 7.21
CA ARG A 125 3.16 9.35 7.51
C ARG A 125 2.68 10.25 6.37
N PHE A 126 1.62 9.85 5.68
CA PHE A 126 0.86 10.76 4.83
C PHE A 126 -0.18 11.47 5.69
N SER A 127 -0.11 12.80 5.72
CA SER A 127 -1.10 13.64 6.40
C SER A 127 -2.14 14.11 5.40
N ASP A 128 -3.38 14.30 5.85
CA ASP A 128 -4.46 14.93 5.07
C ASP A 128 -4.77 14.22 3.73
N VAL A 129 -4.82 12.88 3.78
CA VAL A 129 -5.21 12.07 2.63
C VAL A 129 -6.71 12.22 2.40
N GLU A 130 -7.08 12.99 1.38
CA GLU A 130 -8.47 13.15 0.95
C GLU A 130 -8.99 11.91 0.21
N LEU A 131 -10.06 11.31 0.72
CA LEU A 131 -10.83 10.27 0.05
C LEU A 131 -11.75 10.91 -1.00
N PRO A 132 -11.59 10.58 -2.30
CA PRO A 132 -12.22 11.34 -3.39
C PRO A 132 -13.72 11.03 -3.52
N GLU A 133 -14.13 9.82 -3.16
CA GLU A 133 -15.48 9.31 -3.37
C GLU A 133 -15.93 8.48 -2.17
N TRP A 134 -17.25 8.41 -1.98
CA TRP A 134 -17.89 7.54 -1.01
C TRP A 134 -17.75 6.06 -1.39
N GLY A 135 -17.83 5.17 -0.42
CA GLY A 135 -17.68 3.73 -0.59
C GLY A 135 -16.25 3.24 -0.38
N ASP A 136 -15.92 2.14 -1.06
CA ASP A 136 -14.63 1.46 -0.92
C ASP A 136 -13.56 2.14 -1.77
N GLN A 137 -12.45 2.48 -1.14
CA GLN A 137 -11.33 3.23 -1.70
C GLN A 137 -10.05 2.40 -1.57
N ARG A 138 -9.39 2.13 -2.69
CA ARG A 138 -8.13 1.36 -2.72
C ARG A 138 -6.93 2.30 -2.68
N LEU A 139 -6.12 2.18 -1.63
CA LEU A 139 -4.88 2.92 -1.44
C LEU A 139 -3.72 2.00 -1.81
N MET A 140 -2.97 2.36 -2.85
CA MET A 140 -1.82 1.59 -3.30
C MET A 140 -0.52 2.29 -2.89
N PHE A 141 0.36 1.57 -2.23
CA PHE A 141 1.66 2.05 -1.78
C PHE A 141 2.77 1.36 -2.56
N TYR A 142 3.80 2.10 -2.94
CA TYR A 142 4.96 1.56 -3.63
C TYR A 142 6.18 2.46 -3.45
N TYR A 143 7.38 1.91 -3.61
CA TYR A 143 8.59 2.73 -3.68
C TYR A 143 8.70 3.42 -5.04
N ALA A 144 9.02 4.72 -5.05
CA ALA A 144 9.20 5.48 -6.29
C ALA A 144 10.26 4.87 -7.22
N GLU A 145 11.36 4.39 -6.65
CA GLU A 145 12.52 3.86 -7.39
C GLU A 145 12.34 2.40 -7.82
N ALA A 146 11.49 1.64 -7.11
CA ALA A 146 11.29 0.21 -7.36
C ALA A 146 9.84 -0.22 -7.09
N PRO A 147 8.87 0.21 -7.92
CA PRO A 147 7.45 -0.03 -7.66
C PRO A 147 7.05 -1.51 -7.61
N ALA A 148 7.80 -2.37 -8.31
CA ALA A 148 7.54 -3.81 -8.37
C ALA A 148 8.07 -4.59 -7.15
N GLN A 149 9.00 -4.01 -6.37
CA GLN A 149 9.77 -4.76 -5.37
C GLN A 149 9.31 -4.53 -3.92
N GLY A 150 8.36 -3.62 -3.69
CA GLY A 150 7.88 -3.32 -2.35
C GLY A 150 6.56 -2.57 -2.36
N ASN A 151 5.60 -3.05 -3.14
CA ASN A 151 4.25 -2.50 -3.12
C ASN A 151 3.35 -3.23 -2.12
N THR A 152 2.32 -2.53 -1.66
CA THR A 152 1.23 -3.08 -0.87
C THR A 152 -0.02 -2.25 -1.16
N ASP A 153 -1.20 -2.79 -0.87
CA ASP A 153 -2.42 -2.03 -0.93
C ASP A 153 -3.35 -2.38 0.22
N ILE A 154 -4.13 -1.38 0.61
CA ILE A 154 -5.24 -1.55 1.55
C ILE A 154 -6.50 -0.99 0.92
N THR A 155 -7.64 -1.51 1.34
CA THR A 155 -8.94 -0.96 1.00
C THR A 155 -9.53 -0.36 2.26
N VAL A 156 -10.06 0.86 2.18
CA VAL A 156 -10.79 1.50 3.29
C VAL A 156 -12.16 1.90 2.78
N ARG A 157 -13.14 2.01 3.69
CA ARG A 157 -14.48 2.45 3.35
C ARG A 157 -14.76 3.81 3.96
N TRP A 158 -15.20 4.78 3.15
CA TRP A 158 -15.74 6.03 3.67
C TRP A 158 -17.23 6.14 3.34
N PRO A 159 -18.14 6.17 4.33
CA PRO A 159 -19.57 6.18 4.07
C PRO A 159 -20.11 7.54 3.59
N GLY A 160 -19.23 8.50 3.25
CA GLY A 160 -19.64 9.84 2.81
C GLY A 160 -20.07 10.74 3.97
N LEU A 161 -19.54 10.48 5.16
CA LEU A 161 -19.87 11.26 6.34
C LEU A 161 -19.00 12.52 6.37
N ASP A 162 -19.54 13.62 5.86
CA ASP A 162 -18.99 14.96 6.06
C ASP A 162 -19.90 15.70 7.05
N LEU A 163 -19.83 15.30 8.33
CA LEU A 163 -20.74 15.74 9.41
C LEU A 163 -21.06 17.25 9.42
N PRO A 164 -20.10 18.17 9.19
CA PRO A 164 -20.39 19.61 9.16
C PRO A 164 -21.35 20.03 8.04
N SER A 165 -21.44 19.29 6.94
CA SER A 165 -22.36 19.58 5.83
C SER A 165 -23.77 19.03 6.04
N ILE A 166 -23.94 18.17 7.04
CA ILE A 166 -25.19 17.47 7.30
C ILE A 166 -25.95 18.18 8.41
N VAL A 167 -27.19 18.57 8.12
CA VAL A 167 -28.07 19.27 9.05
C VAL A 167 -29.18 18.33 9.48
N ASP A 168 -29.46 18.27 10.78
CA ASP A 168 -30.63 17.57 11.28
C ASP A 168 -31.90 18.24 10.71
N PRO A 169 -32.78 17.50 10.02
CA PRO A 169 -33.94 18.07 9.34
C PRO A 169 -34.99 18.68 10.28
N VAL A 170 -34.97 18.31 11.55
CA VAL A 170 -35.91 18.78 12.57
C VAL A 170 -35.28 19.92 13.38
N THR A 171 -34.12 19.69 14.00
CA THR A 171 -33.49 20.71 14.85
C THR A 171 -32.84 21.82 14.05
N ARG A 172 -32.57 21.59 12.75
CA ARG A 172 -31.83 22.48 11.85
C ARG A 172 -30.39 22.77 12.31
N SER A 173 -29.90 22.03 13.31
CA SER A 173 -28.52 22.09 13.75
C SER A 173 -27.65 21.22 12.86
N HIS A 174 -26.42 21.66 12.60
CA HIS A 174 -25.40 20.80 12.01
C HIS A 174 -25.18 19.56 12.91
N LEU A 175 -24.93 18.42 12.29
CA LEU A 175 -24.58 17.21 13.02
C LEU A 175 -23.16 17.38 13.56
N GLU A 176 -23.03 17.33 14.87
CA GLU A 176 -21.75 17.52 15.54
C GLU A 176 -20.93 16.24 15.54
N PRO A 177 -19.60 16.32 15.51
CA PRO A 177 -18.78 15.14 15.35
C PRO A 177 -18.91 14.00 16.38
N GLY A 178 -19.67 14.01 17.47
CA GLY A 178 -19.81 12.87 18.40
C GLY A 178 -21.21 12.47 18.74
N ALA A 179 -22.10 12.94 17.88
CA ALA A 179 -23.50 12.70 17.98
C ALA A 179 -23.83 11.23 17.70
N ASP A 180 -24.69 10.67 18.54
CA ASP A 180 -25.48 9.50 18.14
C ASP A 180 -26.36 9.94 16.96
N ILE A 181 -25.99 9.59 15.73
CA ILE A 181 -26.80 9.87 14.53
C ILE A 181 -27.31 8.57 13.90
N VAL A 182 -28.39 8.70 13.13
CA VAL A 182 -29.02 7.60 12.41
C VAL A 182 -29.20 7.97 10.95
N ARG A 183 -29.09 7.00 10.05
CA ARG A 183 -29.33 7.16 8.62
C ARG A 183 -30.59 6.43 8.20
N CYS A 184 -31.48 7.09 7.48
CA CYS A 184 -32.64 6.44 6.89
C CYS A 184 -32.23 5.45 5.78
N ILE A 185 -32.74 4.22 5.82
CA ILE A 185 -32.48 3.23 4.75
C ILE A 185 -33.18 3.56 3.42
N ASN A 186 -34.26 4.34 3.46
CA ASN A 186 -35.05 4.67 2.28
C ASN A 186 -34.55 5.93 1.56
N CYS A 187 -34.40 7.04 2.28
CA CYS A 187 -34.00 8.33 1.70
C CYS A 187 -32.59 8.78 2.07
N TYR A 188 -31.83 7.94 2.78
CA TYR A 188 -30.44 8.18 3.17
C TYR A 188 -30.17 9.47 3.95
N THR A 189 -31.23 10.09 4.48
CA THR A 189 -31.13 11.27 5.32
C THR A 189 -30.59 10.91 6.69
N TYR A 190 -29.67 11.72 7.19
CA TYR A 190 -29.13 11.62 8.54
C TYR A 190 -29.86 12.57 9.48
N CYS A 191 -30.03 12.17 10.73
CA CYS A 191 -30.50 13.04 11.82
C CYS A 191 -29.94 12.55 13.16
N TYR A 192 -30.06 13.34 14.22
CA TYR A 192 -29.77 12.88 15.57
C TYR A 192 -30.65 11.67 15.92
N ARG A 193 -30.11 10.69 16.64
CA ARG A 193 -30.86 9.57 17.20
C ARG A 193 -31.98 10.07 18.12
N ALA A 194 -31.71 11.11 18.90
CA ALA A 194 -32.72 11.76 19.75
C ALA A 194 -33.90 12.29 18.91
N THR A 195 -33.61 12.98 17.80
CA THR A 195 -34.62 13.42 16.83
C THR A 195 -35.44 12.25 16.30
N TRP A 196 -34.79 11.16 15.89
CA TRP A 196 -35.50 9.99 15.37
C TRP A 196 -36.38 9.32 16.42
N VAL A 197 -35.92 9.21 17.66
CA VAL A 197 -36.70 8.65 18.78
C VAL A 197 -37.91 9.54 19.08
N GLN A 198 -37.73 10.87 19.05
CA GLN A 198 -38.81 11.83 19.27
C GLN A 198 -39.87 11.78 18.14
N VAL A 199 -39.43 11.70 16.88
CA VAL A 199 -40.32 11.66 15.71
C VAL A 199 -40.93 10.26 15.51
N GLY A 200 -40.25 9.20 15.96
CA GLY A 200 -40.63 7.80 15.81
C GLY A 200 -40.46 7.23 14.40
N ARG A 201 -39.96 8.03 13.45
CA ARG A 201 -39.76 7.66 12.03
C ARG A 201 -38.76 8.61 11.37
N CYS A 202 -38.43 8.32 10.11
CA CYS A 202 -37.59 9.20 9.30
C CYS A 202 -38.23 10.58 9.11
N PRO A 203 -37.61 11.68 9.57
CA PRO A 203 -38.18 13.03 9.49
C PRO A 203 -38.29 13.62 8.07
N ARG A 204 -37.70 12.97 7.05
CA ARG A 204 -37.76 13.44 5.66
C ARG A 204 -38.76 12.69 4.78
N CYS A 205 -38.68 11.36 4.72
CA CYS A 205 -39.53 10.58 3.83
C CYS A 205 -40.71 9.90 4.54
N ASP A 206 -40.75 9.88 5.88
CA ASP A 206 -41.76 9.20 6.71
C ASP A 206 -41.94 7.68 6.50
N VAL A 207 -41.28 7.09 5.50
CA VAL A 207 -41.37 5.65 5.15
C VAL A 207 -40.70 4.74 6.18
N SER A 208 -39.56 5.15 6.73
CA SER A 208 -38.79 4.30 7.64
C SER A 208 -39.26 4.50 9.08
N ASN A 209 -39.93 3.48 9.64
CA ASN A 209 -40.48 3.45 10.99
C ASN A 209 -39.80 2.42 11.92
N LYS A 210 -38.79 1.69 11.41
CA LYS A 210 -38.10 0.66 12.19
C LYS A 210 -37.29 1.32 13.30
N TYR A 211 -37.50 0.86 14.52
CA TYR A 211 -36.63 1.17 15.66
C TYR A 211 -35.26 0.53 15.42
N TRP A 212 -34.23 1.35 15.31
CA TRP A 212 -32.86 0.91 15.12
C TRP A 212 -32.28 0.45 16.47
N ASN A 213 -32.20 -0.86 16.65
CA ASN A 213 -31.53 -1.47 17.80
C ASN A 213 -30.00 -1.30 17.64
N ARG A 214 -29.28 -0.88 18.69
CA ARG A 214 -27.81 -0.77 18.69
C ARG A 214 -27.10 -2.08 18.28
N ALA A 215 -27.78 -3.23 18.37
CA ALA A 215 -27.28 -4.52 17.95
C ALA A 215 -27.49 -4.86 16.46
N SER A 216 -28.15 -4.00 15.66
CA SER A 216 -28.33 -4.27 14.23
C SER A 216 -27.06 -3.98 13.44
N THR A 217 -26.72 -4.82 12.48
CA THR A 217 -25.57 -4.65 11.56
C THR A 217 -25.61 -3.37 10.72
N ASP A 218 -26.78 -2.73 10.65
CA ASP A 218 -27.02 -1.50 9.90
C ASP A 218 -26.82 -0.23 10.76
N PHE A 219 -26.45 -0.39 12.03
CA PHE A 219 -26.23 0.71 12.96
C PHE A 219 -24.82 1.31 12.78
N HIS A 220 -24.76 2.53 12.27
CA HIS A 220 -23.55 3.35 12.23
C HIS A 220 -23.68 4.46 13.27
N THR A 221 -22.91 4.37 14.36
CA THR A 221 -22.60 5.55 15.20
C THR A 221 -21.26 6.07 14.70
N PRO A 222 -21.21 7.23 14.03
CA PRO A 222 -19.95 7.90 13.86
C PRO A 222 -19.45 8.30 15.24
N ARG A 223 -18.34 7.72 15.66
CA ARG A 223 -17.71 8.07 16.92
C ARG A 223 -16.69 9.18 16.68
N ILE A 224 -16.93 10.32 17.33
CA ILE A 224 -15.93 11.34 17.57
C ILE A 224 -14.70 10.70 18.20
N ASN A 225 -13.55 10.96 17.60
CA ASN A 225 -12.25 10.97 18.27
C ASN A 225 -11.76 9.64 18.87
N LEU A 226 -10.90 8.95 18.12
CA LEU A 226 -9.69 8.37 18.71
C LEU A 226 -8.64 9.49 18.81
N THR A 227 -8.70 10.29 19.88
CA THR A 227 -7.54 11.04 20.38
C THR A 227 -7.25 10.60 21.80
N ASN A 228 -6.12 9.92 21.97
CA ASN A 228 -5.32 9.91 23.19
C ASN A 228 -3.94 10.40 22.80
#